data_AF-R1EXU9-F1
#
_entry.id   AF-R1EXU9-F1
#
_cell.length_a   1.000
_cell.length_b   1.000
_cell.length_c   1.000
_cell.angle_alpha   90.00
_cell.angle_beta   90.00
_cell.angle_gamma   90.00
#
_symmetry.space_group_name_H-M   'P 1'
#
loop_
_entity.id
_entity.type
_entity.pdbx_description
1 polymer ?
#
loop_
_entity_poly.entity_id
_entity_poly.type
_entity_poly.pdbx_seq_one_letter_code
_entity_poly.pdbx_strand_id
1 'polypeptide(L)'
;MASGVDFNPFLFLRRRASRRQARRQQEAEAREEARRAEEARRQRAREAGARRADMDVLLLQFPEADRDLAMSVLVACGDNRGLATEKLSDIMGEPPFKECAVCMERPREVRFECGHACCCESCATTLSESAAPLCPQCRAHISKGAWTTEPDRHGTAIGRQSTYRGQQPEEPASTPAAASSPAPTGRQDAVVGQLALIGLALVVSAIAVAGVRSGGAG
;
A
#
# COMPACT_ATOMS: atom_id res chain seq x y z
N MET A 1 22.85 -26.35 73.26
CA MET A 1 21.47 -25.88 73.05
C MET A 1 21.16 -26.01 71.56
N ALA A 2 20.51 -27.11 71.16
CA ALA A 2 20.07 -27.30 69.78
C ALA A 2 18.67 -26.68 69.66
N SER A 3 18.56 -25.58 68.92
CA SER A 3 17.28 -25.01 68.53
C SER A 3 16.58 -25.99 67.60
N GLY A 4 15.62 -26.76 68.13
CA GLY A 4 14.78 -27.65 67.36
C GLY A 4 13.92 -26.84 66.41
N VAL A 5 14.15 -26.97 65.10
CA VAL A 5 13.26 -26.41 64.08
C VAL A 5 12.06 -27.35 63.98
N ASP A 6 10.89 -26.91 64.45
CA ASP A 6 9.66 -27.69 64.34
C ASP A 6 9.27 -27.89 62.87
N PHE A 7 9.29 -29.14 62.42
CA PHE A 7 8.88 -29.50 61.06
C PHE A 7 7.35 -29.48 60.95
N ASN A 8 6.81 -28.54 60.16
CA ASN A 8 5.38 -28.50 59.85
C ASN A 8 5.10 -29.09 58.46
N PRO A 9 4.53 -30.31 58.36
CA PRO A 9 4.28 -30.99 57.09
C PRO A 9 3.28 -30.26 56.18
N PHE A 10 2.33 -29.51 56.74
CA PHE A 10 1.34 -28.76 55.95
C PHE A 10 1.97 -27.61 55.17
N LEU A 11 2.91 -26.88 55.79
CA LEU A 11 3.65 -25.81 55.11
C LEU A 11 4.51 -26.36 53.97
N PHE A 12 5.12 -27.53 54.17
CA PHE A 12 5.88 -28.22 53.12
C PHE A 12 5.00 -28.60 51.93
N LEU A 13 3.84 -29.22 52.18
CA LEU A 13 2.88 -29.60 51.14
C LEU A 13 2.36 -28.37 50.37
N ARG A 14 2.00 -27.29 51.07
CA ARG A 14 1.55 -26.04 50.45
C ARG A 14 2.64 -25.42 49.56
N ARG A 15 3.90 -25.39 50.03
CA ARG A 15 5.04 -24.90 49.24
C ARG A 15 5.27 -25.77 47.99
N ARG A 16 5.12 -27.10 48.09
CA ARG A 16 5.22 -28.01 46.95
C ARG A 16 4.10 -27.79 45.93
N ALA A 17 2.86 -27.60 46.41
CA ALA A 17 1.70 -27.31 45.55
C ALA A 17 1.87 -25.98 44.81
N SER A 18 2.27 -24.91 45.52
CA SER A 18 2.56 -23.60 44.93
C SER A 18 3.65 -23.68 43.86
N ARG A 19 4.75 -24.41 44.10
CA ARG A 19 5.80 -24.63 43.09
C ARG A 19 5.29 -25.37 41.85
N ARG A 20 4.40 -26.36 42.01
CA ARG A 20 3.77 -27.07 40.88
C ARG A 20 2.87 -26.15 40.08
N GLN A 21 2.08 -25.31 40.75
CA GLN A 21 1.23 -24.33 40.08
C GLN A 21 2.05 -23.29 39.31
N ALA A 22 3.12 -22.76 39.92
CA ALA A 22 4.03 -21.83 39.25
C ALA A 22 4.69 -22.46 38.00
N ARG A 23 5.13 -23.72 38.08
CA ARG A 23 5.66 -24.43 36.90
C ARG A 23 4.62 -24.59 35.80
N ARG A 24 3.38 -24.94 36.14
CA ARG A 24 2.27 -25.04 35.16
C ARG A 24 1.96 -23.70 34.50
N GLN A 25 2.02 -22.60 35.26
CA GLN A 25 1.85 -21.25 34.72
C GLN A 25 2.98 -20.90 33.74
N GLN A 26 4.24 -21.11 34.14
CA GLN A 26 5.40 -20.89 33.27
C GLN A 26 5.34 -21.74 32.00
N GLU A 27 4.96 -23.02 32.10
CA GLU A 27 4.78 -23.90 30.94
C GLU A 27 3.64 -23.42 30.02
N ALA A 28 2.55 -22.89 30.58
CA ALA A 28 1.44 -22.34 29.81
C ALA A 28 1.83 -21.05 29.09
N GLU A 29 2.51 -20.13 29.78
CA GLU A 29 3.05 -18.89 29.22
C GLU A 29 4.04 -19.18 28.10
N ALA A 30 4.98 -20.11 28.31
CA ALA A 30 5.95 -20.52 27.29
C ALA A 30 5.28 -21.14 26.05
N ARG A 31 4.19 -21.91 26.24
CA ARG A 31 3.41 -22.45 25.11
C ARG A 31 2.69 -21.35 24.34
N GLU A 32 2.14 -20.36 25.04
CA GLU A 32 1.49 -19.22 24.39
C GLU A 32 2.50 -18.36 23.62
N GLU A 33 3.66 -18.08 24.20
CA GLU A 33 4.75 -17.36 23.54
C GLU A 33 5.23 -18.11 22.29
N ALA A 34 5.42 -19.44 22.38
CA ALA A 34 5.77 -20.27 21.24
C ALA A 34 4.72 -20.20 20.12
N ARG A 35 3.43 -20.24 20.46
CA ARG A 35 2.34 -20.08 19.49
C ARG A 35 2.37 -18.71 18.81
N ARG A 36 2.55 -17.63 19.58
CA ARG A 36 2.68 -16.27 19.02
C ARG A 36 3.90 -16.15 18.10
N ALA A 37 5.03 -16.74 18.48
CA ALA A 37 6.24 -16.75 17.66
C ALA A 37 6.05 -17.53 16.35
N GLU A 38 5.35 -18.68 16.39
CA GLU A 38 5.02 -19.44 15.18
C GLU A 38 4.06 -18.68 14.26
N GLU A 39 3.03 -18.06 14.82
CA GLU A 39 2.08 -17.23 14.05
C GLU A 39 2.78 -16.05 13.39
N ALA A 40 3.65 -15.35 14.11
CA ALA A 40 4.47 -14.27 13.56
C ALA A 40 5.39 -14.76 12.43
N ARG A 41 5.99 -15.95 12.53
CA ARG A 41 6.78 -16.56 11.44
C ARG A 41 5.92 -16.85 10.21
N ARG A 42 4.72 -17.41 10.39
CA ARG A 42 3.77 -17.68 9.30
C ARG A 42 3.32 -16.40 8.61
N GLN A 43 3.04 -15.35 9.38
CA GLN A 43 2.66 -14.04 8.84
C GLN A 43 3.80 -13.45 7.98
N ARG A 44 5.04 -13.44 8.50
CA ARG A 44 6.21 -12.97 7.72
C ARG A 44 6.41 -13.77 6.43
N ALA A 45 6.19 -15.08 6.47
CA ALA A 45 6.28 -15.93 5.27
C ALA A 45 5.19 -15.58 4.24
N ARG A 46 3.95 -15.30 4.67
CA ARG A 46 2.86 -14.85 3.79
C ARG A 46 3.17 -13.49 3.17
N GLU A 47 3.63 -12.53 3.96
CA GLU A 47 4.01 -11.19 3.48
C GLU A 47 5.18 -11.27 2.48
N ALA A 48 6.17 -12.12 2.74
CA ALA A 48 7.28 -12.37 1.81
C ALA A 48 6.78 -13.02 0.49
N GLY A 49 5.84 -13.96 0.59
CA GLY A 49 5.20 -14.57 -0.58
C GLY A 49 4.40 -13.57 -1.42
N ALA A 50 3.63 -12.68 -0.77
CA ALA A 50 2.88 -11.63 -1.43
C ALA A 50 3.80 -10.64 -2.17
N ARG A 51 4.87 -10.16 -1.50
CA ARG A 51 5.88 -9.31 -2.14
C ARG A 51 6.52 -9.96 -3.36
N ARG A 52 6.82 -11.26 -3.29
CA ARG A 52 7.38 -12.00 -4.43
C ARG A 52 6.39 -12.06 -5.60
N ALA A 53 5.11 -12.34 -5.33
CA ALA A 53 4.08 -12.38 -6.36
C ALA A 53 3.88 -11.00 -7.02
N ASP A 54 3.90 -9.92 -6.25
CA ASP A 54 3.80 -8.56 -6.80
C ASP A 54 5.01 -8.20 -7.66
N MET A 55 6.22 -8.58 -7.24
CA MET A 55 7.43 -8.42 -8.04
C MET A 55 7.35 -9.21 -9.36
N ASP A 56 6.89 -10.47 -9.33
CA ASP A 56 6.73 -11.28 -10.55
C ASP A 56 5.72 -10.61 -11.52
N VAL A 57 4.64 -10.01 -11.01
CA VAL A 57 3.69 -9.24 -11.83
C VAL A 57 4.34 -8.00 -12.45
N LEU A 58 5.17 -7.27 -11.70
CA LEU A 58 5.88 -6.10 -12.23
C LEU A 58 6.85 -6.49 -13.34
N LEU A 59 7.62 -7.58 -13.17
CA LEU A 59 8.54 -8.05 -14.21
C LEU A 59 7.83 -8.57 -15.46
N LEU A 60 6.61 -9.10 -15.33
CA LEU A 60 5.78 -9.45 -16.49
C LEU A 60 5.27 -8.20 -17.22
N GLN A 61 4.99 -7.10 -16.51
CA GLN A 61 4.55 -5.84 -17.10
C GLN A 61 5.71 -5.05 -17.72
N PHE A 62 6.88 -5.12 -17.11
CA PHE A 62 8.09 -4.40 -17.50
C PHE A 62 9.24 -5.39 -17.67
N PRO A 63 9.28 -6.15 -18.78
CA PRO A 63 10.32 -7.18 -18.99
C PRO A 63 11.73 -6.58 -19.12
N GLU A 64 11.83 -5.30 -19.45
CA GLU A 64 13.10 -4.57 -19.48
C GLU A 64 13.53 -4.03 -18.11
N ALA A 65 12.64 -4.08 -17.09
CA ALA A 65 12.99 -3.66 -15.75
C ALA A 65 13.97 -4.67 -15.14
N ASP A 66 15.12 -4.17 -14.69
CA ASP A 66 15.98 -4.97 -13.82
C ASP A 66 15.25 -5.32 -12.52
N ARG A 67 15.46 -6.55 -12.01
CA ARG A 67 14.81 -7.05 -10.81
C ARG A 67 15.10 -6.19 -9.58
N ASP A 68 16.31 -5.68 -9.45
CA ASP A 68 16.72 -4.86 -8.31
C ASP A 68 16.08 -3.47 -8.39
N LEU A 69 15.88 -2.95 -9.61
CA LEU A 69 15.12 -1.73 -9.84
C LEU A 69 13.65 -1.93 -9.44
N ALA A 70 12.99 -2.99 -9.93
CA ALA A 70 11.60 -3.29 -9.61
C ALA A 70 11.38 -3.47 -8.11
N MET A 71 12.28 -4.18 -7.43
CA MET A 71 12.27 -4.33 -5.97
C MET A 71 12.48 -3.00 -5.24
N SER A 72 13.43 -2.18 -5.67
CA SER A 72 13.69 -0.87 -5.07
C SER A 72 12.48 0.05 -5.18
N VAL A 73 11.80 0.04 -6.32
CA VAL A 73 10.58 0.83 -6.54
C VAL A 73 9.43 0.29 -5.68
N LEU A 74 9.22 -1.02 -5.62
CA LEU A 74 8.17 -1.62 -4.80
C LEU A 74 8.34 -1.29 -3.31
N VAL A 75 9.57 -1.38 -2.80
CA VAL A 75 9.92 -1.00 -1.42
C VAL A 75 9.69 0.50 -1.19
N ALA A 76 10.13 1.36 -2.13
CA ALA A 76 9.93 2.81 -2.04
C ALA A 76 8.44 3.21 -2.08
N CYS A 77 7.59 2.38 -2.68
CA CYS A 77 6.14 2.55 -2.75
C CYS A 77 5.39 1.86 -1.60
N GLY A 78 6.09 1.34 -0.58
CA GLY A 78 5.48 0.69 0.57
C GLY A 78 4.72 -0.59 0.21
N ASP A 79 5.28 -1.40 -0.69
CA ASP A 79 4.65 -2.61 -1.25
C ASP A 79 3.33 -2.33 -2.02
N ASN A 80 3.01 -1.07 -2.35
CA ASN A 80 1.87 -0.74 -3.19
C ASN A 80 2.20 -0.94 -4.67
N ARG A 81 1.72 -2.07 -5.23
CA ARG A 81 1.94 -2.43 -6.63
C ARG A 81 1.50 -1.35 -7.63
N GLY A 82 0.38 -0.68 -7.41
CA GLY A 82 -0.14 0.33 -8.34
C GLY A 82 0.78 1.55 -8.46
N LEU A 83 1.25 2.06 -7.31
CA LEU A 83 2.24 3.14 -7.27
C LEU A 83 3.59 2.69 -7.84
N ALA A 84 3.98 1.43 -7.59
CA ALA A 84 5.22 0.88 -8.13
C ALA A 84 5.19 0.77 -9.67
N THR A 85 4.06 0.34 -10.25
CA THR A 85 3.84 0.31 -11.71
C THR A 85 3.97 1.71 -12.32
N GLU A 86 3.30 2.71 -11.74
CA GLU A 86 3.36 4.10 -12.21
C GLU A 86 4.80 4.64 -12.17
N LYS A 87 5.49 4.42 -11.04
CA LYS A 87 6.86 4.89 -10.85
C LYS A 87 7.88 4.17 -11.73
N LEU A 88 7.71 2.86 -11.99
CA LEU A 88 8.55 2.13 -12.93
C LEU A 88 8.37 2.64 -14.36
N SER A 89 7.12 2.91 -14.77
CA SER A 89 6.84 3.51 -16.08
C SER A 89 7.52 4.87 -16.24
N ASP A 90 7.50 5.71 -15.21
CA ASP A 90 8.19 7.01 -15.24
C ASP A 90 9.74 6.85 -15.28
N ILE A 91 10.32 5.91 -14.52
CA ILE A 91 11.78 5.69 -14.44
C ILE A 91 12.32 5.09 -15.73
N MET A 92 11.66 4.07 -16.26
CA MET A 92 12.15 3.32 -17.42
C MET A 92 12.11 4.13 -18.70
N GLY A 93 11.62 5.38 -18.63
CA GLY A 93 11.54 6.22 -19.82
C GLY A 93 10.76 5.48 -20.90
N GLU A 94 9.74 4.74 -20.49
CA GLU A 94 8.73 4.19 -21.36
C GLU A 94 7.60 5.23 -21.41
N PRO A 95 7.72 6.36 -22.13
CA PRO A 95 6.52 7.04 -22.57
C PRO A 95 6.08 6.36 -23.87
N PRO A 96 4.80 6.42 -24.28
CA PRO A 96 4.02 7.64 -24.12
C PRO A 96 2.51 7.37 -24.00
N PHE A 97 1.76 8.46 -24.07
CA PHE A 97 0.40 8.44 -24.59
C PHE A 97 0.23 7.31 -25.61
N LYS A 98 -0.69 6.37 -25.36
CA LYS A 98 -1.00 5.29 -26.30
C LYS A 98 -1.21 5.89 -27.68
N GLU A 99 -0.63 5.30 -28.71
CA GLU A 99 -0.76 5.79 -30.09
C GLU A 99 -2.19 5.67 -30.59
N CYS A 100 -2.58 6.60 -31.45
CA CYS A 100 -3.86 6.60 -32.14
C CYS A 100 -4.07 5.27 -32.86
N ALA A 101 -5.21 4.63 -32.61
CA ALA A 101 -5.56 3.34 -33.22
C ALA A 101 -5.80 3.43 -34.75
N VAL A 102 -5.87 4.64 -35.30
CA VAL A 102 -6.11 4.87 -36.73
C VAL A 102 -4.80 5.11 -37.48
N CYS A 103 -3.97 6.06 -37.04
CA CYS A 103 -2.73 6.38 -37.74
C CYS A 103 -1.49 5.66 -37.20
N MET A 104 -1.53 5.13 -35.97
CA MET A 104 -0.39 4.49 -35.30
C MET A 104 0.89 5.35 -35.28
N GLU A 105 0.73 6.67 -35.33
CA GLU A 105 1.86 7.61 -35.45
C GLU A 105 1.80 8.71 -34.40
N ARG A 106 0.60 9.18 -34.07
CA ARG A 106 0.38 10.28 -33.11
C ARG A 106 -0.23 9.79 -31.81
N PRO A 107 0.03 10.47 -30.69
CA PRO A 107 -0.56 10.12 -29.41
C PRO A 107 -2.09 10.26 -29.43
N ARG A 108 -2.77 9.50 -28.57
CA ARG A 108 -4.19 9.71 -28.31
C ARG A 108 -4.39 10.98 -27.50
N GLU A 109 -5.20 11.86 -28.04
CA GLU A 109 -5.44 13.18 -27.46
C GLU A 109 -6.93 13.44 -27.26
N VAL A 110 -7.80 12.62 -27.87
CA VAL A 110 -9.24 12.84 -27.81
C VAL A 110 -9.99 11.74 -27.07
N ARG A 111 -11.05 12.14 -26.37
CA ARG A 111 -12.08 11.25 -25.82
C ARG A 111 -13.40 11.51 -26.52
N PHE A 112 -14.02 10.45 -27.05
CA PHE A 112 -15.36 10.50 -27.66
C PHE A 112 -16.48 10.55 -26.61
N GLU A 113 -17.70 10.94 -26.99
CA GLU A 113 -18.91 10.89 -26.13
C GLU A 113 -19.20 9.50 -25.55
N CYS A 114 -18.85 8.43 -26.30
CA CYS A 114 -18.96 7.06 -25.80
C CYS A 114 -17.94 6.73 -24.69
N GLY A 115 -17.02 7.65 -24.41
CA GLY A 115 -16.01 7.58 -23.37
C GLY A 115 -14.64 7.08 -23.84
N HIS A 116 -14.55 6.38 -24.98
CA HIS A 116 -13.28 5.82 -25.44
C HIS A 116 -12.28 6.90 -25.86
N ALA A 117 -11.04 6.76 -25.40
CA ALA A 117 -9.88 7.51 -25.83
C ALA A 117 -9.00 6.62 -26.71
N CYS A 118 -9.17 6.70 -28.03
CA CYS A 118 -8.43 5.85 -28.99
C CYS A 118 -7.86 6.59 -30.20
N CYS A 119 -8.10 7.89 -30.35
CA CYS A 119 -7.64 8.65 -31.52
C CYS A 119 -6.83 9.91 -31.15
N CYS A 120 -6.00 10.37 -32.09
CA CYS A 120 -5.46 11.73 -32.10
C CYS A 120 -6.52 12.71 -32.64
N GLU A 121 -6.31 14.02 -32.46
CA GLU A 121 -7.27 15.05 -32.85
C GLU A 121 -7.63 15.03 -34.34
N SER A 122 -6.64 14.88 -35.23
CA SER A 122 -6.95 14.90 -36.67
C SER A 122 -7.72 13.65 -37.11
N CYS A 123 -7.39 12.46 -36.58
CA CYS A 123 -8.11 11.24 -36.94
C CYS A 123 -9.55 11.28 -36.41
N ALA A 124 -9.77 11.89 -35.24
CA ALA A 124 -11.12 12.10 -34.71
C ALA A 124 -11.94 13.03 -35.61
N THR A 125 -11.32 14.12 -36.08
CA THR A 125 -11.94 15.05 -37.03
C THR A 125 -12.37 14.33 -38.31
N THR A 126 -11.45 13.59 -38.94
CA THR A 126 -11.73 12.81 -40.16
C THR A 126 -12.84 11.77 -39.95
N LEU A 127 -12.84 11.07 -38.80
CA LEU A 127 -13.89 10.11 -38.47
C LEU A 127 -15.26 10.78 -38.33
N SER A 128 -15.32 11.96 -37.71
CA SER A 128 -16.57 12.71 -37.51
C SER A 128 -17.20 13.25 -38.80
N GLU A 129 -16.39 13.42 -39.86
CA GLU A 129 -16.83 13.90 -41.18
C GLU A 129 -17.17 12.76 -42.15
N SER A 130 -16.89 11.52 -41.77
CA SER A 130 -17.20 10.35 -42.59
C SER A 130 -18.71 10.11 -42.71
N ALA A 131 -19.14 9.38 -43.75
CA ALA A 131 -20.55 9.06 -43.99
C ALA A 131 -21.20 8.26 -42.84
N ALA A 132 -20.39 7.60 -42.00
CA ALA A 132 -20.83 6.84 -40.83
C ALA A 132 -19.83 7.04 -39.68
N PRO A 133 -19.97 8.11 -38.88
CA PRO A 133 -19.00 8.46 -37.85
C PRO A 133 -19.14 7.50 -36.66
N LEU A 134 -18.33 6.44 -36.63
CA LEU A 134 -18.37 5.41 -35.60
C LEU A 134 -17.04 5.34 -34.82
N CYS A 135 -17.14 5.13 -33.51
CA CYS A 135 -15.98 4.91 -32.65
C CYS A 135 -15.24 3.63 -33.05
N PRO A 136 -13.91 3.65 -33.28
CA PRO A 136 -13.15 2.46 -33.64
C PRO A 136 -13.19 1.35 -32.58
N GLN A 137 -13.43 1.69 -31.32
CA GLN A 137 -13.41 0.73 -30.20
C GLN A 137 -14.76 0.06 -29.96
N CYS A 138 -15.86 0.81 -29.97
CA CYS A 138 -17.19 0.30 -29.61
C CYS A 138 -18.27 0.48 -30.68
N ARG A 139 -17.93 1.11 -31.81
CA ARG A 139 -18.86 1.43 -32.91
C ARG A 139 -20.06 2.30 -32.51
N ALA A 140 -20.02 2.97 -31.36
CA ALA A 140 -20.99 4.01 -31.04
C ALA A 140 -20.86 5.18 -32.00
N HIS A 141 -21.98 5.83 -32.32
CA HIS A 141 -22.00 7.03 -33.16
C HIS A 141 -21.20 8.17 -32.52
N ILE A 142 -20.42 8.90 -33.31
CA ILE A 142 -19.67 10.09 -32.88
C ILE A 142 -20.41 11.32 -33.39
N SER A 143 -20.92 12.15 -32.48
CA SER A 143 -21.54 13.42 -32.86
C SER A 143 -20.48 14.42 -33.36
N LYS A 144 -20.84 15.26 -34.34
CA LYS A 144 -19.91 16.21 -34.95
C LYS A 144 -19.40 17.21 -33.90
N GLY A 145 -18.08 17.29 -33.73
CA GLY A 145 -17.43 18.14 -32.74
C GLY A 145 -17.53 17.65 -31.30
N ALA A 146 -18.06 16.45 -31.06
CA ALA A 146 -18.27 15.93 -29.71
C ALA A 146 -17.11 15.04 -29.24
N TRP A 147 -15.96 15.66 -29.08
CA TRP A 147 -14.82 15.08 -28.38
C TRP A 147 -14.12 16.15 -27.56
N THR A 148 -13.46 15.74 -26.48
CA THR A 148 -12.67 16.63 -25.63
C THR A 148 -11.20 16.21 -25.65
N THR A 149 -10.31 17.19 -25.56
CA THR A 149 -8.86 17.03 -25.35
C THR A 149 -8.46 17.29 -23.90
N GLU A 150 -9.41 17.68 -23.05
CA GLU A 150 -9.15 17.97 -21.64
C GLU A 150 -8.80 16.69 -20.87
N PRO A 151 -7.93 16.78 -19.83
CA PRO A 151 -7.72 15.68 -18.90
C PRO A 151 -9.05 15.15 -18.34
N ASP A 152 -9.07 13.89 -17.88
CA ASP A 152 -10.27 13.42 -17.18
C ASP A 152 -10.51 14.18 -15.86
N ARG A 153 -11.66 13.93 -15.24
CA ARG A 153 -12.03 14.46 -13.92
C ARG A 153 -11.02 14.17 -12.80
N HIS A 154 -10.08 13.24 -13.02
CA HIS A 154 -9.02 12.89 -12.08
C HIS A 154 -7.69 13.58 -12.42
N GLY A 155 -7.66 14.46 -13.43
CA GLY A 155 -6.47 15.15 -13.91
C GLY A 155 -5.58 14.29 -14.82
N THR A 156 -6.04 13.11 -15.24
CA THR A 156 -5.24 12.19 -16.06
C THR A 156 -5.28 12.62 -17.52
N ALA A 157 -4.12 12.84 -18.12
CA ALA A 157 -3.99 13.13 -19.54
C ALA A 157 -4.56 11.98 -20.40
N ILE A 158 -5.31 12.32 -21.45
CA ILE A 158 -6.11 11.36 -22.23
C ILE A 158 -5.29 10.19 -22.76
N GLY A 159 -4.10 10.42 -23.36
CA GLY A 159 -3.37 9.30 -23.94
C GLY A 159 -2.71 8.37 -22.93
N ARG A 160 -2.63 8.73 -21.64
CA ARG A 160 -2.20 7.78 -20.60
C ARG A 160 -3.30 6.79 -20.21
N GLN A 161 -4.54 7.00 -20.64
CA GLN A 161 -5.65 6.12 -20.27
C GLN A 161 -5.63 4.82 -21.06
N SER A 162 -5.88 3.70 -20.36
CA SER A 162 -5.81 2.37 -20.95
C SER A 162 -6.90 2.12 -21.99
N THR A 163 -8.12 2.47 -21.64
CA THR A 163 -9.36 2.66 -22.43
C THR A 163 -10.43 2.89 -21.37
N TYR A 164 -11.19 3.96 -21.50
CA TYR A 164 -12.12 4.36 -20.44
C TYR A 164 -13.31 3.40 -20.29
N ARG A 165 -13.55 2.98 -19.05
CA ARG A 165 -14.84 2.49 -18.54
C ARG A 165 -15.80 3.66 -18.51
N GLY A 166 -17.00 3.51 -19.07
CA GLY A 166 -18.07 4.51 -18.94
C GLY A 166 -18.11 5.08 -17.52
N GLN A 167 -17.91 6.40 -17.37
CA GLN A 167 -18.33 7.04 -16.12
C GLN A 167 -19.79 6.70 -16.01
N GLN A 168 -20.16 6.10 -14.89
CA GLN A 168 -21.55 6.09 -14.50
C GLN A 168 -22.04 7.55 -14.61
N PRO A 169 -23.25 7.77 -15.15
CA PRO A 169 -23.87 9.09 -15.11
C PRO A 169 -23.65 9.63 -13.70
N GLU A 170 -23.13 10.85 -13.58
CA GLU A 170 -23.03 11.48 -12.27
C GLU A 170 -24.42 11.36 -11.64
N GLU A 171 -24.52 10.61 -10.53
CA GLU A 171 -25.72 10.70 -9.72
C GLU A 171 -25.91 12.20 -9.45
N PRO A 172 -27.10 12.76 -9.75
CA PRO A 172 -27.33 14.19 -9.61
C PRO A 172 -26.88 14.57 -8.20
N ALA A 173 -25.92 15.50 -8.13
CA ALA A 173 -25.26 15.91 -6.90
C ALA A 173 -26.26 15.90 -5.76
N SER A 174 -26.10 14.95 -4.84
CA SER A 174 -26.98 14.83 -3.69
C SER A 174 -27.03 16.21 -3.04
N THR A 175 -28.23 16.77 -3.03
CA THR A 175 -28.49 18.11 -2.55
C THR A 175 -27.91 18.19 -1.13
N PRO A 176 -27.09 19.19 -0.78
CA PRO A 176 -26.53 19.28 0.57
C PRO A 176 -27.70 19.27 1.55
N ALA A 177 -27.73 18.23 2.39
CA ALA A 177 -28.75 18.05 3.40
C ALA A 177 -28.87 19.35 4.20
N ALA A 178 -30.10 19.85 4.28
CA ALA A 178 -30.44 21.07 4.99
C ALA A 178 -29.79 21.09 6.37
N ALA A 179 -29.01 22.16 6.60
CA ALA A 179 -28.44 22.52 7.88
C ALA A 179 -29.54 22.47 8.97
N SER A 180 -29.38 21.57 9.92
CA SER A 180 -30.11 21.59 11.19
C SER A 180 -29.11 21.84 12.32
N SER A 181 -29.05 23.13 12.67
CA SER A 181 -28.83 23.80 13.97
C SER A 181 -27.92 23.22 15.08
N PRO A 182 -27.33 24.11 15.91
CA PRO A 182 -26.18 23.81 16.77
C PRO A 182 -26.52 23.45 18.23
N ALA A 183 -25.57 22.71 18.84
CA ALA A 183 -25.14 22.66 20.25
C ALA A 183 -26.15 22.27 21.36
N PRO A 184 -25.68 21.46 22.34
CA PRO A 184 -25.38 22.10 23.62
C PRO A 184 -23.94 21.89 24.11
N THR A 185 -23.43 22.96 24.71
CA THR A 185 -22.17 23.09 25.42
C THR A 185 -22.12 22.27 26.72
N GLY A 186 -21.13 21.39 26.86
CA GLY A 186 -20.61 20.90 28.14
C GLY A 186 -19.09 20.77 28.01
N ARG A 187 -18.29 21.72 28.51
CA ARG A 187 -17.81 21.91 29.90
C ARG A 187 -16.84 20.81 30.36
N GLN A 188 -15.54 21.14 30.23
CA GLN A 188 -14.38 20.90 31.12
C GLN A 188 -14.09 19.43 31.49
N ASP A 189 -12.86 18.89 31.34
CA ASP A 189 -11.72 19.28 32.16
C ASP A 189 -10.36 19.03 31.49
N ALA A 190 -9.41 19.87 31.91
CA ALA A 190 -8.01 19.83 31.58
C ALA A 190 -7.31 18.59 32.16
N VAL A 191 -6.48 17.94 31.35
CA VAL A 191 -5.32 17.18 31.84
C VAL A 191 -4.13 17.52 30.96
N VAL A 192 -3.53 18.68 31.25
CA VAL A 192 -2.17 19.00 30.82
C VAL A 192 -1.24 18.14 31.66
N GLY A 193 -0.59 17.15 31.02
CA GLY A 193 0.23 16.14 31.70
C GLY A 193 1.39 15.64 30.84
N GLN A 194 2.33 16.54 30.54
CA GLN A 194 3.75 16.35 30.84
C GLN A 194 4.38 14.96 30.54
N LEU A 195 4.65 14.65 29.26
CA LEU A 195 5.60 13.59 28.87
C LEU A 195 6.35 13.93 27.56
N ALA A 196 6.92 15.14 27.49
CA ALA A 196 7.94 15.47 26.49
C ALA A 196 9.19 15.91 27.25
N LEU A 197 10.08 14.96 27.59
CA LEU A 197 11.50 15.21 27.95
C LEU A 197 12.30 13.91 28.31
N ILE A 198 11.93 12.73 27.80
CA ILE A 198 12.76 11.51 27.96
C ILE A 198 12.79 10.75 26.63
N GLY A 199 13.54 11.26 25.66
CA GLY A 199 13.65 10.62 24.34
C GLY A 199 14.85 11.05 23.51
N LEU A 200 15.87 11.67 24.13
CA LEU A 200 17.05 12.15 23.41
C LEU A 200 18.39 11.73 24.05
N ALA A 201 18.40 10.65 24.85
CA ALA A 201 19.59 10.19 25.57
C ALA A 201 20.01 8.72 25.27
N LEU A 202 19.43 8.06 24.26
CA LEU A 202 19.76 6.66 23.92
C LEU A 202 20.32 6.45 22.51
N VAL A 203 20.84 7.50 21.86
CA VAL A 203 21.47 7.39 20.52
C VAL A 203 23.01 7.47 20.56
N VAL A 204 23.64 7.64 21.74
CA VAL A 204 25.12 7.83 21.83
C VAL A 204 25.91 6.60 22.32
N SER A 205 25.29 5.51 22.77
CA SER A 205 26.04 4.38 23.37
C SER A 205 26.29 3.16 22.48
N ALA A 206 25.98 3.21 21.18
CA ALA A 206 26.06 2.05 20.28
C ALA A 206 27.27 2.02 19.31
N ILE A 207 28.32 2.81 19.56
CA ILE A 207 29.53 2.84 18.69
C ILE A 207 30.79 2.22 19.34
N ALA A 208 30.73 1.69 20.58
CA ALA A 208 31.93 1.29 21.31
C ALA A 208 32.17 -0.23 21.52
N VAL A 209 31.59 -1.13 20.70
CA VAL A 209 31.85 -2.59 20.83
C VAL A 209 32.10 -3.26 19.47
N ALA A 210 32.97 -2.68 18.65
CA ALA A 210 33.53 -3.33 17.47
C ALA A 210 35.03 -3.00 17.35
N GLY A 211 35.81 -3.47 18.32
CA GLY A 211 37.26 -3.35 18.27
C GLY A 211 37.90 -4.37 19.22
N VAL A 212 38.88 -5.11 18.69
CA VAL A 212 39.73 -6.10 19.37
C VAL A 212 39.19 -7.53 19.35
N ARG A 213 39.45 -8.22 18.23
CA ARG A 213 39.95 -9.61 18.27
C ARG A 213 40.72 -9.91 16.99
N SER A 214 41.97 -9.45 16.98
CA SER A 214 43.03 -9.92 16.09
C SER A 214 44.16 -10.45 16.97
N GLY A 215 44.66 -11.65 16.66
CA GLY A 215 45.90 -12.18 17.22
C GLY A 215 45.75 -13.53 17.92
N GLY A 216 46.21 -14.58 17.26
CA GLY A 216 46.32 -15.92 17.83
C GLY A 216 46.84 -16.93 16.82
N ALA A 217 48.04 -16.67 16.27
CA ALA A 217 48.87 -17.67 15.62
C ALA A 217 49.80 -18.26 16.69
N GLY A 218 49.93 -19.58 16.70
CA GLY A 218 50.79 -20.37 17.58
C GLY A 218 50.48 -21.84 17.44
#